data_AF-A0A925N0G9-F1
#
_entry.id   AF-A0A925N0G9-F1
#
_cell.length_a   1.000
_cell.length_b   1.000
_cell.length_c   1.000
_cell.angle_alpha   90.00
_cell.angle_beta   90.00
_cell.angle_gamma   90.00
#
_symmetry.space_group_name_H-M   'P 1'
#
loop_
_entity.id
_entity.type
_entity.pdbx_description
1 polymer ?
#
loop_
_entity_poly.entity_id
_entity_poly.type
_entity_poly.pdbx_seq_one_letter_code
_entity_poly.pdbx_strand_id
1 'polypeptide(L)'
;MASARKKNAYRIEHDSMGELRVPADALWGAQTQRAVENFPISGRPLPRGFIRALGLIKASAADINVALGLLPKGKARAIRAAALEVAAGNHDAQFPIDT
;
A
#
# COMPACT_ATOMS: atom_id res chain seq x y z
N MET A 1 -0.05 10.12 32.72
CA MET A 1 -0.63 8.77 32.51
C MET A 1 -0.97 8.64 31.03
N ALA A 2 -0.19 7.85 30.30
CA ALA A 2 -0.27 7.74 28.85
C ALA A 2 -1.42 6.82 28.42
N SER A 3 -2.32 7.34 27.58
CA SER A 3 -3.45 6.61 27.02
C SER A 3 -2.97 5.58 25.99
N ALA A 4 -3.16 4.30 26.29
CA ALA A 4 -2.90 3.20 25.37
C ALA A 4 -3.87 3.27 24.18
N ARG A 5 -3.41 3.78 23.03
CA ARG A 5 -4.18 3.74 21.77
C ARG A 5 -4.49 2.28 21.41
N LYS A 6 -5.78 1.98 21.17
CA LYS A 6 -6.33 0.67 20.79
C LYS A 6 -5.48 -0.02 19.69
N LYS A 7 -4.67 -1.01 20.06
CA LYS A 7 -3.89 -1.87 19.14
C LYS A 7 -4.71 -2.94 18.39
N ASN A 8 -6.03 -3.00 18.58
CA ASN A 8 -6.87 -4.11 18.08
C ASN A 8 -8.05 -3.68 17.17
N ALA A 9 -8.01 -2.49 16.58
CA ALA A 9 -9.05 -2.10 15.61
C ALA A 9 -8.74 -2.70 14.23
N TYR A 10 -9.76 -3.25 13.57
CA TYR A 10 -9.67 -3.80 12.22
C TYR A 10 -10.75 -3.15 11.34
N ARG A 11 -10.47 -3.03 10.05
CA ARG A 11 -11.46 -2.78 9.00
C ARG A 11 -11.73 -4.05 8.21
N ILE A 12 -12.95 -4.20 7.72
CA ILE A 12 -13.31 -5.29 6.81
C ILE A 12 -13.01 -4.84 5.39
N GLU A 13 -12.21 -5.62 4.68
CA GLU A 13 -11.95 -5.47 3.25
C GLU A 13 -12.53 -6.65 2.49
N HIS A 14 -12.80 -6.46 1.21
CA HIS A 14 -13.40 -7.48 0.34
C HIS A 14 -12.61 -7.60 -0.96
N ASP A 15 -12.29 -8.83 -1.36
CA ASP A 15 -11.81 -9.18 -2.70
C ASP A 15 -12.69 -10.28 -3.31
N SER A 16 -12.34 -10.78 -4.51
CA SER A 16 -13.12 -11.83 -5.18
C SER A 16 -13.19 -13.17 -4.44
N MET A 17 -12.40 -13.35 -3.38
CA MET A 17 -12.38 -14.56 -2.54
C MET A 17 -13.13 -14.36 -1.22
N GLY A 18 -13.73 -13.20 -1.00
CA GLY A 18 -14.57 -12.88 0.16
C GLY A 18 -13.99 -11.79 1.06
N GLU A 19 -14.50 -11.73 2.29
CA GLU A 19 -14.14 -10.72 3.29
C GLU A 19 -12.92 -11.12 4.11
N LEU A 20 -12.13 -10.14 4.54
CA LEU A 20 -11.06 -10.33 5.52
C LEU A 20 -10.80 -9.11 6.38
N ARG A 21 -10.17 -9.34 7.54
CA ARG A 21 -9.86 -8.31 8.53
C ARG A 21 -8.47 -7.74 8.30
N VAL A 22 -8.41 -6.44 8.03
CA VAL A 22 -7.16 -5.71 7.87
C VAL A 22 -6.96 -4.77 9.07
N PRO A 23 -5.75 -4.66 9.65
CA PRO A 23 -5.48 -3.69 10.71
C PRO A 23 -5.94 -2.28 10.31
N ALA A 24 -6.57 -1.55 11.24
CA ALA A 24 -7.17 -0.26 10.91
C ALA A 24 -6.15 0.83 10.51
N ASP A 25 -4.89 0.69 10.95
CA ASP A 25 -3.77 1.57 10.65
C ASP A 25 -2.93 1.13 9.44
N ALA A 26 -3.22 -0.04 8.88
CA ALA A 26 -2.61 -0.49 7.64
C ALA A 26 -3.13 0.32 6.45
N LEU A 27 -2.24 0.69 5.54
CA LEU A 27 -2.56 1.33 4.26
C LEU A 27 -2.84 0.32 3.13
N TRP A 28 -2.54 -0.96 3.34
CA TRP A 28 -2.73 -2.02 2.33
C TRP A 28 -4.14 -2.62 2.34
N GLY A 29 -4.58 -3.25 1.25
CA GLY A 29 -5.94 -3.80 1.12
C GLY A 29 -6.04 -5.31 1.35
N ALA A 30 -7.21 -5.86 0.98
CA ALA A 30 -7.54 -7.29 0.99
C ALA A 30 -6.42 -8.18 0.41
N GLN A 31 -5.97 -7.89 -0.82
CA GLN A 31 -5.02 -8.76 -1.52
C GLN A 31 -3.67 -8.88 -0.79
N THR A 32 -3.16 -7.76 -0.25
CA THR A 32 -1.91 -7.77 0.53
C THR A 32 -2.10 -8.52 1.83
N GLN A 33 -3.22 -8.34 2.53
CA GLN A 33 -3.50 -9.05 3.77
C GLN A 33 -3.59 -10.57 3.53
N ARG A 34 -4.25 -10.98 2.45
CA ARG A 34 -4.32 -12.39 2.05
C ARG A 34 -2.94 -12.97 1.73
N ALA A 35 -2.08 -12.19 1.08
CA ALA A 35 -0.70 -12.60 0.83
C ALA A 35 0.10 -12.79 2.13
N VAL A 36 -0.06 -11.88 3.10
CA VAL A 36 0.56 -12.00 4.43
C VAL A 36 0.11 -13.26 5.16
N GLU A 37 -1.17 -13.63 5.05
CA GLU A 37 -1.72 -14.84 5.70
C GLU A 37 -1.29 -16.14 4.99
N ASN A 38 -1.17 -16.12 3.67
CA ASN A 38 -0.92 -17.33 2.86
C ASN A 38 0.56 -17.63 2.63
N PHE A 39 1.44 -16.62 2.68
CA PHE A 39 2.84 -16.76 2.31
C PHE A 39 3.78 -16.29 3.44
N PRO A 40 3.89 -17.02 4.56
CA PRO A 40 4.99 -16.83 5.50
C PRO A 40 6.20 -17.65 5.02
N ILE A 41 7.02 -17.08 4.13
CA ILE A 41 8.10 -17.81 3.46
C ILE A 41 9.42 -17.69 4.24
N SER A 42 9.93 -16.47 4.41
CA SER A 42 11.31 -16.23 4.83
C SER A 42 11.46 -15.22 5.97
N GLY A 43 10.42 -14.43 6.24
CA GLY A 43 10.46 -13.31 7.18
C GLY A 43 11.33 -12.12 6.71
N ARG A 44 11.81 -12.11 5.45
CA ARG A 44 12.54 -10.99 4.88
C ARG A 44 11.59 -10.07 4.12
N PRO A 45 11.50 -8.77 4.46
CA PRO A 45 10.64 -7.85 3.73
C PRO A 45 11.19 -7.59 2.32
N LEU A 46 10.30 -7.12 1.45
CA LEU A 46 10.68 -6.66 0.11
C LEU A 46 11.85 -5.66 0.18
N PRO A 47 12.88 -5.80 -0.69
CA PRO A 47 13.99 -4.87 -0.72
C PRO A 47 13.50 -3.44 -0.97
N ARG A 48 14.01 -2.47 -0.19
CA ARG A 48 13.56 -1.07 -0.31
C ARG A 48 13.71 -0.52 -1.73
N GLY A 49 14.75 -0.91 -2.46
CA GLY A 49 14.95 -0.51 -3.86
C GLY A 49 13.76 -0.88 -4.77
N PHE A 50 13.12 -2.02 -4.50
CA PHE A 50 11.93 -2.47 -5.21
C PHE A 50 10.71 -1.60 -4.88
N ILE A 51 10.46 -1.33 -3.59
CA ILE A 51 9.38 -0.44 -3.14
C ILE A 51 9.54 0.96 -3.74
N ARG A 52 10.77 1.50 -3.75
CA ARG A 52 11.07 2.78 -4.39
C ARG A 52 10.74 2.78 -5.88
N ALA A 53 11.14 1.73 -6.60
CA ALA A 53 10.85 1.59 -8.02
C ALA A 53 9.34 1.57 -8.29
N LEU A 54 8.57 0.83 -7.49
CA LEU A 54 7.10 0.82 -7.58
C LEU A 54 6.49 2.21 -7.38
N GLY A 55 6.94 2.96 -6.37
CA GLY A 55 6.49 4.34 -6.15
C GLY A 55 6.74 5.24 -7.36
N LEU A 56 7.95 5.18 -7.95
CA LEU A 56 8.28 5.96 -9.14
C LEU A 56 7.44 5.55 -10.36
N ILE A 57 7.24 4.24 -10.58
CA ILE A 57 6.39 3.73 -11.67
C ILE A 57 4.97 4.27 -11.54
N LYS A 58 4.40 4.25 -10.33
CA LYS A 58 3.03 4.73 -10.10
C LYS A 58 2.90 6.25 -10.23
N ALA A 59 3.90 7.02 -9.82
CA ALA A 59 3.95 8.46 -10.04
C ALA A 59 3.95 8.79 -11.53
N SER A 60 4.85 8.16 -12.30
CA SER A 60 4.94 8.36 -13.75
C SER A 60 3.68 7.91 -14.49
N ALA A 61 3.08 6.78 -14.09
CA ALA A 61 1.84 6.29 -14.68
C ALA A 61 0.67 7.26 -14.45
N ALA A 62 0.59 7.90 -13.27
CA ALA A 62 -0.41 8.92 -13.01
C ALA A 62 -0.26 10.14 -13.94
N ASP A 63 0.98 10.59 -14.16
CA ASP A 63 1.29 11.72 -15.04
C ASP A 63 0.92 11.41 -16.51
N ILE A 64 1.30 10.24 -17.02
CA ILE A 64 0.97 9.81 -18.39
C ILE A 64 -0.53 9.60 -18.58
N ASN A 65 -1.23 9.01 -17.60
CA ASN A 65 -2.68 8.82 -17.71
C ASN A 65 -3.45 10.15 -17.72
N VAL A 66 -2.94 11.22 -17.11
CA VAL A 66 -3.52 12.57 -17.28
C VAL A 66 -3.27 13.09 -18.69
N ALA A 67 -2.05 12.94 -19.21
CA ALA A 67 -1.69 13.40 -20.55
C ALA A 67 -2.54 12.72 -21.64
N LEU A 68 -2.88 11.44 -21.45
CA LEU A 68 -3.75 10.67 -22.34
C LEU A 68 -5.26 10.87 -22.08
N GLY A 69 -5.65 11.66 -21.07
CA GLY A 69 -7.04 11.86 -20.71
C GLY A 69 -7.73 10.66 -20.05
N LEU A 70 -6.97 9.65 -19.62
CA LEU A 70 -7.45 8.41 -19.00
C LEU A 70 -7.70 8.53 -17.50
N LEU A 71 -7.19 9.58 -16.86
CA LEU A 71 -7.32 9.80 -15.42
C LEU A 71 -7.62 11.28 -15.10
N PRO A 72 -8.66 11.58 -14.30
CA PRO A 72 -8.94 12.95 -13.88
C PRO A 72 -7.77 13.56 -13.10
N LYS A 73 -7.44 14.83 -13.40
CA LYS A 73 -6.30 15.56 -12.83
C LYS A 73 -6.23 15.52 -11.30
N GLY A 74 -7.38 15.62 -10.63
CA GLY A 74 -7.44 15.56 -9.16
C GLY A 74 -6.99 14.22 -8.59
N LYS A 75 -7.47 13.11 -9.17
CA LYS A 75 -7.07 11.74 -8.77
C LYS A 75 -5.59 11.50 -9.07
N ALA A 76 -5.12 11.92 -10.24
CA ALA A 76 -3.72 11.78 -10.61
C ALA A 76 -2.77 12.52 -9.67
N ARG A 77 -3.12 13.75 -9.26
CA ARG A 77 -2.35 14.51 -8.28
C ARG A 77 -2.22 13.77 -6.94
N ALA A 78 -3.33 13.22 -6.44
CA ALA A 78 -3.34 12.45 -5.19
C ALA A 78 -2.51 11.17 -5.30
N ILE A 79 -2.68 10.40 -6.39
CA ILE A 79 -1.92 9.17 -6.65
C ILE A 79 -0.43 9.48 -6.74
N ARG A 80 -0.05 10.51 -7.51
CA ARG A 80 1.34 10.92 -7.68
C ARG A 80 1.97 11.33 -6.35
N ALA A 81 1.27 12.12 -5.53
CA ALA A 81 1.76 12.53 -4.22
C ALA A 81 2.03 11.32 -3.31
N ALA A 82 1.05 10.42 -3.15
CA ALA A 82 1.21 9.21 -2.34
C ALA A 82 2.32 8.29 -2.89
N ALA A 83 2.42 8.15 -4.21
CA ALA A 83 3.45 7.35 -4.86
C ALA A 83 4.87 7.90 -4.64
N LEU A 84 5.01 9.24 -4.59
CA LEU A 84 6.29 9.87 -4.25
C LEU A 84 6.65 9.72 -2.77
N GLU A 85 5.67 9.72 -1.85
CA GLU A 85 5.92 9.39 -0.44
C GLU A 85 6.42 7.95 -0.27
N VAL A 86 5.84 6.99 -1.02
CA VAL A 86 6.35 5.61 -1.10
C VAL A 86 7.78 5.60 -1.66
N ALA A 87 8.03 6.31 -2.76
CA ALA A 87 9.37 6.41 -3.34
C ALA A 87 10.41 7.10 -2.42
N ALA A 88 9.95 7.94 -1.49
CA ALA A 88 10.78 8.57 -0.47
C ALA A 88 11.09 7.64 0.72
N GLY A 89 10.32 6.56 0.89
CA GLY A 89 10.47 5.59 1.99
C GLY A 89 9.60 5.91 3.21
N ASN A 90 8.67 6.85 3.11
CA ASN A 90 7.82 7.27 4.23
C ASN A 90 6.85 6.17 4.69
N HIS A 91 6.60 5.19 3.82
CA HIS A 91 5.59 4.14 4.00
C HIS A 91 6.18 2.73 3.86
N ASP A 92 7.48 2.54 4.04
CA ASP A 92 8.13 1.23 3.84
C ASP A 92 7.51 0.12 4.73
N ALA A 93 7.07 0.47 5.95
CA ALA A 93 6.37 -0.44 6.85
C ALA A 93 4.98 -0.92 6.34
N GLN A 94 4.46 -0.30 5.27
CA GLN A 94 3.16 -0.63 4.67
C GLN A 94 3.26 -1.65 3.54
N PHE A 95 4.44 -2.25 3.36
CA PHE A 95 4.71 -3.34 2.41
C PHE A 95 5.12 -4.61 3.19
N PRO A 96 4.17 -5.28 3.88
CA PRO A 96 4.46 -6.38 4.80
C PRO A 96 4.75 -7.72 4.12
N ILE A 97 4.65 -7.81 2.78
CA ILE A 97 4.88 -9.05 2.03
C ILE A 97 6.34 -9.46 2.18
N ASP A 98 6.54 -10.74 2.50
CA ASP A 98 7.87 -11.35 2.57
C ASP A 98 8.29 -11.97 1.23
N THR A 99 9.59 -12.18 1.08
CA THR A 99 10.21 -12.84 -0.10
C THR A 99 11.27 -13.82 0.30
#